data_AF-A0A973DGZ2-F1
#
_entry.id   AF-A0A973DGZ2-F1
#
_cell.length_a   1.000
_cell.length_b   1.000
_cell.length_c   1.000
_cell.angle_alpha   90.00
_cell.angle_beta   90.00
_cell.angle_gamma   90.00
#
_symmetry.space_group_name_H-M   'P 1'
#
loop_
_entity.id
_entity.type
_entity.pdbx_description
1 polymer ?
#
loop_
_entity_poly.entity_id
_entity_poly.type
_entity_poly.pdbx_seq_one_letter_code
_entity_poly.pdbx_strand_id
1 'polypeptide(L)' 'DKRSRQSCSKCGSKDVDYGTRVIGYLKRVSSFSQGRRKEHTLRHYQTKKRTETA' A
#
# COMPACT_ATOMS: atom_id res chain seq x y z
N ASP A 1 -6.86 1.67 13.79
CA ASP A 1 -5.57 1.02 13.51
C ASP A 1 -5.16 1.26 12.06
N LYS A 2 -4.13 2.09 11.81
CA LYS A 2 -3.68 2.46 10.45
C LYS A 2 -2.57 1.49 9.98
N ARG A 3 -2.97 0.32 9.50
CA ARG A 3 -2.06 -0.69 8.93
C ARG A 3 -2.44 -1.00 7.50
N SER A 4 -1.45 -1.13 6.62
CA SER A 4 -1.64 -1.68 5.28
C SER A 4 -1.95 -3.18 5.41
N ARG A 5 -3.20 -3.56 5.17
CA ARG A 5 -3.64 -4.96 5.17
C ARG A 5 -3.86 -5.43 3.73
N GLN A 6 -3.62 -6.72 3.49
CA GLN A 6 -3.94 -7.36 2.21
C GLN A 6 -5.39 -7.85 2.11
N SER A 7 -6.16 -7.69 3.18
CA SER A 7 -7.56 -8.06 3.24
C SER A 7 -8.35 -7.08 4.12
N CYS A 8 -9.64 -6.98 3.86
CA CYS A 8 -10.55 -6.16 4.65
C CYS A 8 -10.64 -6.68 6.08
N SER A 9 -10.41 -5.84 7.08
CA SER A 9 -10.47 -6.23 8.50
C SER A 9 -11.89 -6.53 9.00
N LYS A 10 -12.93 -6.18 8.25
CA LYS A 10 -14.34 -6.40 8.63
C LYS A 10 -14.91 -7.68 8.05
N CYS A 11 -14.69 -7.92 6.75
CA CYS A 11 -15.30 -9.04 6.03
C CYS A 11 -14.29 -10.05 5.47
N GLY A 12 -12.98 -9.81 5.61
CA GLY A 12 -11.94 -10.71 5.09
C GLY A 12 -11.76 -10.69 3.57
N SER A 13 -12.52 -9.89 2.82
CA SER A 13 -12.40 -9.79 1.36
C SER A 13 -10.97 -9.44 0.93
N LYS A 14 -10.51 -10.10 -0.15
CA LYS A 14 -9.25 -9.83 -0.83
C LYS A 14 -9.39 -8.82 -1.97
N ASP A 15 -10.63 -8.43 -2.30
CA ASP A 15 -10.90 -7.37 -3.27
C ASP A 15 -10.67 -6.01 -2.61
N VAL A 16 -9.39 -5.67 -2.45
CA VAL A 16 -8.93 -4.42 -1.85
C VAL A 16 -7.86 -3.79 -2.74
N ASP A 17 -7.96 -2.47 -2.91
CA ASP A 17 -7.03 -1.68 -3.69
C ASP A 17 -6.13 -0.84 -2.79
N TYR A 18 -4.86 -0.68 -3.21
CA TYR A 18 -3.92 0.19 -2.53
C TYR A 18 -3.96 1.60 -3.14
N GLY A 19 -4.03 2.61 -2.28
CA GLY A 19 -3.88 4.02 -2.67
C GLY A 19 -2.48 4.52 -2.34
N THR A 20 -1.87 5.26 -3.26
CA THR A 20 -0.61 5.99 -3.02
C THR A 20 -0.80 7.48 -3.27
N ARG A 21 0.01 8.32 -2.60
CA ARG A 21 -0.01 9.78 -2.82
C ARG A 21 0.88 10.12 -4.01
N VAL A 22 0.32 10.80 -5.01
CA VAL A 22 1.04 11.33 -6.16
C VAL A 22 1.04 12.85 -6.04
N ILE A 23 2.19 13.46 -5.72
CA ILE A 23 2.41 14.92 -5.65
C ILE A 23 1.19 15.65 -5.02
N GLY A 24 0.71 15.15 -3.87
CA GLY A 24 -0.37 15.79 -3.11
C GLY A 24 -1.74 15.12 -3.13
N TYR A 25 -2.11 14.31 -4.12
CA TYR A 25 -3.45 13.66 -4.17
C TYR A 25 -3.39 12.14 -4.06
N LEU A 26 -4.50 11.52 -3.63
CA LEU A 26 -4.62 10.06 -3.50
C LEU A 26 -5.00 9.44 -4.84
N LYS A 27 -4.28 8.39 -5.26
CA LYS A 27 -4.61 7.62 -6.47
C LYS A 27 -4.50 6.12 -6.23
N ARG A 28 -5.43 5.35 -6.81
CA ARG A 28 -5.41 3.88 -6.75
C ARG A 28 -4.28 3.33 -7.61
N VAL A 29 -3.49 2.40 -7.08
CA VAL A 29 -2.38 1.76 -7.80
C VAL A 29 -2.89 0.94 -8.99
N SER A 30 -4.08 0.34 -8.90
CA SER A 30 -4.76 -0.34 -10.01
C SER A 30 -4.98 0.57 -11.22
N SER A 31 -5.22 1.86 -10.99
CA SER A 31 -5.42 2.87 -12.05
C SER A 31 -4.13 3.37 -12.72
N PHE A 32 -2.96 2.84 -12.35
CA PHE A 32 -1.69 3.18 -12.99
C PHE A 32 -1.49 2.39 -14.28
N SER A 33 -0.80 3.00 -15.24
CA SER A 33 -0.31 2.29 -16.42
C SER A 33 0.69 1.20 -16.02
N GLN A 34 0.87 0.18 -16.86
CA GLN A 34 1.72 -0.98 -16.55
C GLN A 34 3.14 -0.57 -16.14
N GLY A 35 3.76 0.37 -16.87
CA GLY A 35 5.10 0.87 -16.54
C GLY A 35 5.16 1.56 -15.18
N ARG A 36 4.14 2.37 -14.84
CA ARG A 36 4.06 3.05 -13.54
C ARG A 36 3.80 2.08 -12.39
N ARG A 37 3.06 0.98 -12.63
CA ARG A 37 2.91 -0.10 -11.64
C ARG A 37 4.25 -0.78 -11.34
N LYS A 38 5.06 -1.07 -12.37
CA LYS A 38 6.40 -1.65 -12.20
C LYS A 38 7.31 -0.74 -11.37
N GLU A 39 7.35 0.56 -11.70
CA GLU A 39 8.12 1.54 -10.93
C GLU A 39 7.63 1.67 -9.48
N HIS A 40 6.31 1.68 -9.26
CA HIS A 40 5.74 1.78 -7.91
C HIS A 40 6.20 0.64 -7.00
N THR A 41 6.36 -0.58 -7.53
CA THR A 41 6.85 -1.74 -6.77
C THR A 41 8.30 -1.58 -6.31
N LEU A 42 9.09 -0.74 -6.97
CA LEU A 42 10.49 -0.45 -6.60
C LEU A 42 10.63 0.61 -5.51
N ARG A 43 9.52 1.25 -5.09
CA ARG A 43 9.57 2.30 -4.07
C ARG A 43 9.83 1.71 -2.70
N HIS A 44 10.86 2.21 -2.02
CA HIS A 44 11.14 1.86 -0.64
C HIS A 44 10.26 2.67 0.31
N TYR A 45 9.42 1.98 1.07
CA TYR A 45 8.65 2.57 2.15
C TYR A 45 9.33 2.28 3.48
N GLN A 46 9.38 3.29 4.36
CA GLN A 46 9.91 3.11 5.71
C GLN A 46 9.00 2.17 6.48
N THR A 47 9.42 0.93 6.64
CA THR A 47 8.77 0.00 7.57
C THR A 47 9.28 0.34 8.96
N LYS A 48 8.37 0.68 9.88
CA LYS A 48 8.73 0.67 11.31
C LYS A 48 9.00 -0.79 11.65
N LYS A 49 10.27 -1.21 11.64
CA LYS A 49 10.65 -2.48 12.25
C LYS A 49 10.14 -2.40 13.68
N ARG A 50 9.29 -3.35 14.10
CA ARG A 50 9.02 -3.53 15.53
C ARG A 50 10.37 -3.89 16.11
N THR A 51 11.03 -2.94 16.78
CA THR A 51 12.10 -3.27 17.70
C THR A 51 11.48 -4.20 18.72
N GLU A 52 11.87 -5.47 18.64
CA GLU A 52 11.58 -6.47 19.65
C GLU A 52 12.21 -5.99 20.94
N THR A 53 11.40 -5.47 21.86
CA THR A 53 11.84 -5.24 23.23
C THR A 53 12.12 -6.62 23.82
N ALA A 54 13.39 -6.85 24.17
CA ALA A 54 13.82 -7.96 25.00
C ALA A 54 13.09 -7.96 26.36
#